data_AF-A0A8S0UY63-F1
#
_entry.id   AF-A0A8S0UY63-F1
#
_cell.length_a   1.000
_cell.length_b   1.000
_cell.length_c   1.000
_cell.angle_alpha   90.00
_cell.angle_beta   90.00
_cell.angle_gamma   90.00
#
_symmetry.space_group_name_H-M   'P 1'
#
loop_
_entity.id
_entity.type
_entity.pdbx_description
1 polymer ?
#
loop_
_entity_poly.entity_id
_entity_poly.type
_entity_poly.pdbx_seq_one_letter_code
_entity_poly.pdbx_strand_id
1 'polypeptide(L)'
;MVYIHVIFLLVEADVFNKFMDHQGKFDESLITNLQGLLSLYEAAHFRVHVEEILEEALKFTTTYLDSSLTHVSNYMFGKVSKALEMPVHKTLIRLGSINFLSIYQQDESHDDILLNFAKLDFNLLQKMYKKELSDITSVRMYVVGCDVALESRDTSTFIDCCKRS
;
A
#
# COMPACT_ATOMS: atom_id res chain seq x y z
N MET A 1 4.96 13.06 -1.56
CA MET A 1 3.52 13.02 -1.23
C MET A 1 2.74 14.21 -1.78
N VAL A 2 3.27 15.45 -1.76
CA VAL A 2 2.56 16.62 -2.34
C VAL A 2 2.32 16.49 -3.86
N TYR A 3 3.25 15.89 -4.61
CA TYR A 3 3.12 15.75 -6.08
C TYR A 3 2.03 14.78 -6.55
N ILE A 4 1.71 13.72 -5.80
CA ILE A 4 0.59 12.82 -6.14
C ILE A 4 -0.75 13.49 -5.81
N HIS A 5 -0.78 14.30 -4.74
CA HIS A 5 -1.96 15.05 -4.35
C HIS A 5 -2.37 16.12 -5.39
N VAL A 6 -1.42 16.62 -6.19
CA VAL A 6 -1.66 17.64 -7.23
C VAL A 6 -2.03 17.01 -8.59
N ILE A 7 -1.55 15.80 -8.90
CA ILE A 7 -1.91 15.13 -10.18
C ILE A 7 -3.33 14.57 -10.13
N PHE A 8 -3.80 14.09 -8.96
CA PHE A 8 -5.20 13.64 -8.82
C PHE A 8 -6.20 14.81 -8.90
N LEU A 9 -5.79 16.06 -8.63
CA LEU A 9 -6.63 17.24 -8.80
C LEU A 9 -6.90 17.62 -10.28
N LEU A 10 -6.29 16.93 -11.26
CA LEU A 10 -6.45 17.22 -12.70
C LEU A 10 -7.19 16.13 -13.49
N VAL A 11 -7.54 15.00 -12.87
CA VAL A 11 -8.33 13.96 -13.53
C VAL A 11 -9.74 14.01 -12.97
N GLU A 12 -10.68 14.44 -13.82
CA GLU A 12 -12.09 14.44 -13.49
C GLU A 12 -12.59 13.00 -13.33
N ALA A 13 -13.26 12.69 -12.22
CA ALA A 13 -13.85 11.38 -11.96
C ALA A 13 -14.83 10.93 -13.07
N ASP A 14 -15.32 11.87 -13.88
CA ASP A 14 -16.19 11.60 -15.03
C ASP A 14 -15.56 10.71 -16.11
N VAL A 15 -14.24 10.54 -16.11
CA VAL A 15 -13.57 9.54 -16.96
C VAL A 15 -14.12 8.11 -16.73
N PHE A 16 -14.69 7.84 -15.56
CA PHE A 16 -15.28 6.55 -15.22
C PHE A 16 -16.71 6.37 -15.71
N ASN A 17 -17.41 7.43 -16.18
CA ASN A 17 -18.79 7.35 -16.68
C ASN A 17 -18.96 6.36 -17.84
N LYS A 18 -17.92 6.16 -18.65
CA LYS A 18 -17.93 5.18 -19.76
C LYS A 18 -18.02 3.72 -19.31
N PHE A 19 -17.82 3.45 -18.03
CA PHE A 19 -17.89 2.12 -17.41
C PHE A 19 -19.20 1.91 -16.63
N MET A 20 -20.12 2.88 -16.71
CA MET A 20 -21.42 2.84 -16.04
C MET A 20 -22.49 2.30 -17.00
N ASP A 21 -23.46 1.61 -16.43
CA ASP A 21 -24.66 1.15 -17.11
C ASP A 21 -25.71 2.28 -17.21
N HIS A 22 -26.84 1.98 -17.85
CA HIS A 22 -27.96 2.91 -18.01
C HIS A 22 -28.67 3.27 -16.69
N GLN A 23 -28.39 2.57 -15.59
CA GLN A 23 -28.93 2.82 -14.25
C GLN A 23 -27.99 3.68 -13.40
N GLY A 24 -26.83 4.07 -13.95
CA GLY A 24 -25.82 4.83 -13.23
C GLY A 24 -25.03 3.99 -12.23
N LYS A 25 -24.86 2.68 -12.48
CA LYS A 25 -24.00 1.79 -11.70
C LYS A 25 -22.86 1.26 -12.56
N PHE A 26 -21.78 0.78 -11.95
CA PHE A 26 -20.71 0.14 -12.70
C PHE A 26 -21.22 -1.14 -13.38
N ASP A 27 -20.89 -1.28 -14.67
CA ASP A 27 -21.30 -2.41 -15.50
C ASP A 27 -20.73 -3.72 -14.95
N GLU A 28 -21.59 -4.71 -14.71
CA GLU A 28 -21.20 -6.02 -14.16
C GLU A 28 -20.25 -6.79 -15.08
N SER A 29 -20.17 -6.47 -16.38
CA SER A 29 -19.17 -7.05 -17.29
C SER A 29 -17.72 -6.81 -16.83
N LEU A 30 -17.47 -5.75 -16.04
CA LEU A 30 -16.16 -5.42 -15.47
C LEU A 30 -15.64 -6.47 -14.49
N ILE A 31 -16.54 -7.25 -13.87
CA ILE A 31 -16.19 -8.28 -12.87
C ILE A 31 -15.28 -9.36 -13.48
N THR A 32 -15.40 -9.59 -14.78
CA THR A 32 -14.57 -10.57 -15.51
C THR A 32 -13.09 -10.20 -15.56
N ASN A 33 -12.76 -8.91 -15.40
CA ASN A 33 -11.39 -8.41 -15.39
C ASN A 33 -10.96 -8.02 -13.97
N LEU A 34 -10.53 -9.02 -13.19
CA LEU A 34 -10.12 -8.83 -11.80
C LEU A 34 -8.99 -7.80 -11.63
N GLN A 35 -8.03 -7.76 -12.55
CA GLN A 35 -6.93 -6.79 -12.51
C GLN A 35 -7.43 -5.35 -12.77
N GLY A 36 -8.38 -5.19 -13.69
CA GLY A 36 -9.06 -3.91 -13.93
C GLY A 36 -9.87 -3.47 -12.70
N LEU A 37 -10.60 -4.39 -12.09
CA LEU A 37 -11.40 -4.14 -10.88
C LEU A 37 -10.52 -3.69 -9.70
N LEU A 38 -9.38 -4.36 -9.50
CA LEU A 38 -8.39 -3.96 -8.49
C LEU A 38 -7.81 -2.56 -8.78
N SER A 39 -7.57 -2.24 -10.04
CA SER A 39 -7.06 -0.92 -10.43
C SER A 39 -8.10 0.17 -10.17
N LEU A 40 -9.38 -0.10 -10.42
CA LEU A 40 -10.48 0.80 -10.10
C LEU A 40 -10.64 0.97 -8.58
N TYR A 41 -10.49 -0.10 -7.80
CA TYR A 41 -10.51 -0.05 -6.34
C TYR A 41 -9.44 0.91 -5.79
N GLU A 42 -8.19 0.76 -6.24
CA GLU A 42 -7.08 1.64 -5.84
C GLU A 42 -7.32 3.10 -6.26
N ALA A 43 -7.90 3.32 -7.45
CA ALA A 43 -8.24 4.66 -7.94
C ALA A 43 -9.37 5.31 -7.12
N ALA A 44 -10.44 4.58 -6.82
CA ALA A 44 -11.59 5.05 -6.02
C ALA A 44 -11.19 5.44 -4.59
N HIS A 45 -10.06 4.94 -4.13
CA HIS A 45 -9.47 5.23 -2.84
C HIS A 45 -8.80 6.61 -2.75
N PHE A 46 -8.56 7.26 -3.89
CA PHE A 46 -8.10 8.67 -3.97
C PHE A 46 -9.23 9.69 -3.97
N ARG A 47 -10.49 9.26 -3.89
CA ARG A 47 -11.65 10.15 -3.91
C ARG A 47 -11.55 11.29 -2.90
N VAL A 48 -12.01 12.46 -3.31
CA VAL A 48 -12.27 13.60 -2.43
C VAL A 48 -13.74 13.57 -2.02
N HIS A 49 -14.07 14.16 -0.88
CA HIS A 49 -15.47 14.30 -0.47
C HIS A 49 -16.29 14.90 -1.62
N VAL A 50 -17.45 14.30 -1.92
CA VAL A 50 -18.45 14.68 -2.95
C VAL A 50 -18.38 13.92 -4.29
N GLU A 51 -17.39 13.06 -4.54
CA GLU A 51 -17.32 12.29 -5.80
C GLU A 51 -18.18 11.00 -5.76
N GLU A 52 -19.49 11.12 -6.06
CA GLU A 52 -20.45 10.00 -6.04
C GLU A 52 -20.02 8.80 -6.89
N ILE A 53 -19.42 9.07 -8.07
CA ILE A 53 -18.93 8.03 -8.98
C ILE A 53 -17.85 7.17 -8.30
N LEU A 54 -16.91 7.79 -7.57
CA LEU A 54 -15.84 7.06 -6.90
C LEU A 54 -16.33 6.37 -5.62
N GLU A 55 -17.36 6.90 -4.96
CA GLU A 55 -18.00 6.21 -3.85
C GLU A 55 -18.70 4.93 -4.32
N GLU A 56 -19.44 4.99 -5.43
CA GLU A 56 -20.05 3.80 -6.04
C GLU A 56 -18.98 2.83 -6.57
N ALA A 57 -17.89 3.35 -7.17
CA ALA A 57 -16.78 2.52 -7.63
C ALA A 57 -16.15 1.74 -6.48
N LEU A 58 -15.93 2.40 -5.34
CA LEU A 58 -15.38 1.75 -4.17
C LEU A 58 -16.32 0.65 -3.66
N LYS A 59 -17.61 0.93 -3.54
CA LYS A 59 -18.60 -0.05 -3.10
C LYS A 59 -18.64 -1.25 -4.03
N PHE A 60 -18.80 -1.02 -5.33
CA PHE A 60 -18.82 -2.05 -6.37
C PHE A 60 -17.57 -2.93 -6.32
N THR A 61 -16.39 -2.31 -6.42
CA THR A 61 -15.11 -3.05 -6.44
C THR A 61 -14.86 -3.82 -5.14
N THR A 62 -15.15 -3.24 -3.98
CA THR A 62 -14.95 -3.91 -2.68
C THR A 62 -15.76 -5.20 -2.59
N THR A 63 -17.05 -5.16 -2.97
CA THR A 63 -17.92 -6.34 -2.92
C THR A 63 -17.40 -7.48 -3.79
N TYR A 64 -17.03 -7.20 -5.04
CA TYR A 64 -16.59 -8.24 -5.96
C TYR A 64 -15.18 -8.73 -5.66
N LEU A 65 -14.25 -7.85 -5.25
CA LEU A 65 -12.90 -8.25 -4.85
C LEU A 65 -12.93 -9.20 -3.66
N ASP A 66 -13.72 -8.90 -2.62
CA ASP A 66 -13.85 -9.75 -1.44
C ASP A 66 -14.42 -11.14 -1.80
N SER A 67 -15.45 -11.19 -2.67
CA SER A 67 -16.01 -12.46 -3.15
C SER A 67 -15.05 -13.28 -4.04
N SER A 68 -14.07 -12.64 -4.68
CA SER A 68 -13.17 -13.30 -5.63
C SER A 68 -12.04 -14.08 -4.96
N LEU A 69 -11.74 -13.82 -3.69
CA LEU A 69 -10.57 -14.35 -2.98
C LEU A 69 -10.50 -15.88 -2.94
N THR A 70 -11.62 -16.59 -3.07
CA THR A 70 -11.68 -18.06 -3.02
C THR A 70 -11.27 -18.76 -4.32
N HIS A 71 -11.14 -18.05 -5.45
CA HIS A 71 -11.00 -18.65 -6.79
C HIS A 71 -9.85 -18.06 -7.62
N VAL A 72 -8.82 -17.49 -6.99
CA VAL A 72 -7.74 -16.76 -7.68
C VAL A 72 -6.36 -17.38 -7.45
N SER A 73 -5.41 -17.07 -8.33
CA SER A 73 -4.01 -17.49 -8.16
C SER A 73 -3.38 -16.87 -6.91
N ASN A 74 -2.32 -17.48 -6.37
CA ASN A 74 -1.61 -16.95 -5.19
C ASN A 74 -1.15 -15.50 -5.38
N TYR A 75 -0.66 -15.17 -6.58
CA TYR A 75 -0.26 -13.81 -6.95
C TYR A 75 -1.44 -12.83 -6.85
N MET A 76 -2.58 -13.17 -7.47
CA MET A 76 -3.78 -12.31 -7.45
C MET A 76 -4.39 -12.23 -6.06
N PHE A 77 -4.43 -13.34 -5.32
CA PHE A 77 -4.82 -13.38 -3.92
C PHE A 77 -4.01 -12.38 -3.09
N GLY A 78 -2.68 -12.42 -3.21
CA GLY A 78 -1.79 -11.51 -2.49
C GLY A 78 -2.06 -10.04 -2.81
N LYS A 79 -2.29 -9.70 -4.09
CA LYS A 79 -2.64 -8.33 -4.50
C LYS A 79 -3.98 -7.87 -3.94
N VAL A 80 -5.03 -8.67 -4.11
CA VAL A 80 -6.40 -8.32 -3.69
C VAL A 80 -6.49 -8.25 -2.17
N SER A 81 -5.96 -9.27 -1.47
CA SER A 81 -5.96 -9.30 0.00
C SER A 81 -5.21 -8.10 0.57
N LYS A 82 -4.04 -7.74 0.01
CA LYS A 82 -3.28 -6.59 0.51
C LYS A 82 -3.97 -5.26 0.24
N ALA A 83 -4.57 -5.09 -0.92
CA ALA A 83 -5.33 -3.88 -1.26
C ALA A 83 -6.55 -3.69 -0.33
N LEU A 84 -7.30 -4.77 -0.07
CA LEU A 84 -8.45 -4.75 0.83
C LEU A 84 -8.05 -4.48 2.29
N GLU A 85 -6.88 -4.94 2.74
CA GLU A 85 -6.33 -4.60 4.06
C GLU A 85 -5.92 -3.12 4.12
N MET A 86 -5.13 -2.66 3.15
CA MET A 86 -4.68 -1.28 3.07
C MET A 86 -4.35 -0.91 1.62
N PRO A 87 -5.07 0.07 1.04
CA PRO A 87 -4.78 0.57 -0.30
C PRO A 87 -3.35 1.09 -0.44
N VAL A 88 -2.80 1.03 -1.65
CA VAL A 88 -1.39 1.38 -1.92
C VAL A 88 -1.07 2.79 -1.46
N HIS A 89 -1.96 3.75 -1.74
CA HIS A 89 -1.74 5.16 -1.43
C HIS A 89 -1.79 5.47 0.08
N LYS A 90 -2.38 4.58 0.90
CA LYS A 90 -2.39 4.66 2.37
C LYS A 90 -1.23 3.91 3.01
N THR A 91 -0.52 3.11 2.23
CA THR A 91 0.56 2.27 2.73
C THR A 91 1.87 3.07 2.83
N LEU A 92 2.53 3.01 3.99
CA LEU A 92 3.90 3.52 4.12
C LEU A 92 4.80 2.80 3.12
N ILE A 93 5.49 3.56 2.26
CA ILE A 93 6.27 3.04 1.12
C ILE A 93 7.18 1.87 1.52
N ARG A 94 7.84 1.96 2.69
CA ARG A 94 8.78 0.92 3.17
C ARG A 94 8.11 -0.34 3.68
N LEU A 95 6.93 -0.23 4.28
CA LEU A 95 6.14 -1.40 4.66
C LEU A 95 5.51 -2.03 3.41
N GLY A 96 5.02 -1.20 2.49
CA GLY A 96 4.48 -1.62 1.21
C GLY A 96 5.48 -2.41 0.38
N SER A 97 6.74 -1.94 0.29
CA SER A 97 7.77 -2.61 -0.52
C SER A 97 8.03 -4.06 -0.11
N ILE A 98 7.93 -4.40 1.18
CA ILE A 98 8.10 -5.78 1.66
C ILE A 98 7.00 -6.68 1.12
N ASN A 99 5.74 -6.22 1.24
CA ASN A 99 4.59 -6.96 0.77
C ASN A 99 4.62 -7.10 -0.76
N PHE A 100 4.93 -6.01 -1.47
CA PHE A 100 5.05 -6.03 -2.92
C PHE A 100 6.17 -6.93 -3.43
N LEU A 101 7.33 -6.97 -2.77
CA LEU A 101 8.41 -7.91 -3.12
C LEU A 101 7.96 -9.36 -2.98
N SER A 102 7.28 -9.69 -1.88
CA SER A 102 6.76 -11.04 -1.62
C SER A 102 5.72 -11.44 -2.68
N ILE A 103 4.79 -10.53 -3.00
CA ILE A 103 3.76 -10.73 -4.01
C ILE A 103 4.38 -10.88 -5.41
N TYR A 104 5.28 -9.98 -5.80
CA TYR A 104 5.89 -9.99 -7.13
C TYR A 104 6.70 -11.26 -7.39
N GLN A 105 7.33 -11.84 -6.36
CA GLN A 105 8.00 -13.12 -6.47
C GLN A 105 7.05 -14.29 -6.82
N GLN A 106 5.75 -14.17 -6.54
CA GLN A 106 4.74 -15.17 -6.91
C GLN A 106 4.20 -15.00 -8.35
N ASP A 107 4.56 -13.91 -9.03
CA ASP A 107 4.15 -13.67 -10.42
C ASP A 107 4.95 -14.58 -11.35
N GLU A 108 4.32 -15.47 -12.11
CA GLU A 108 5.04 -16.36 -13.03
C GLU A 108 5.76 -15.60 -14.15
N SER A 109 5.40 -14.34 -14.39
CA SER A 109 5.97 -13.47 -15.41
C SER A 109 7.01 -12.47 -14.88
N HIS A 110 7.40 -12.57 -13.60
CA HIS A 110 8.33 -11.60 -13.02
C HIS A 110 9.70 -11.60 -13.70
N ASP A 111 10.32 -10.43 -13.72
CA ASP A 111 11.70 -10.24 -14.16
C ASP A 111 12.64 -10.53 -12.98
N ASP A 112 13.46 -11.56 -13.12
CA ASP A 112 14.45 -11.98 -12.11
C ASP A 112 15.48 -10.89 -11.80
N ILE A 113 15.91 -10.12 -12.81
CA ILE A 113 16.89 -9.05 -12.63
C ILE A 113 16.27 -7.94 -11.80
N LEU A 114 15.02 -7.55 -12.11
CA LEU A 114 14.28 -6.54 -11.36
C LEU A 114 14.02 -7.00 -9.92
N LEU A 115 13.59 -8.25 -9.71
CA LEU A 115 13.34 -8.80 -8.38
C LEU A 115 14.62 -8.82 -7.53
N ASN A 116 15.73 -9.27 -8.11
CA ASN A 116 17.02 -9.31 -7.41
C ASN A 116 17.55 -7.91 -7.10
N PHE A 117 17.42 -6.97 -8.04
CA PHE A 117 17.77 -5.58 -7.82
C PHE A 117 16.97 -4.98 -6.65
N ALA A 118 15.65 -5.15 -6.65
CA ALA A 118 14.79 -4.63 -5.60
C ALA A 118 15.09 -5.25 -4.21
N LYS A 119 15.43 -6.55 -4.17
CA LYS A 119 15.88 -7.22 -2.93
C LYS A 119 17.19 -6.64 -2.40
N LEU A 120 18.16 -6.36 -3.28
CA LEU A 120 19.44 -5.77 -2.90
C LEU A 120 19.28 -4.34 -2.38
N ASP A 121 18.50 -3.50 -3.08
CA ASP A 121 18.19 -2.13 -2.67
C ASP A 121 17.53 -2.10 -1.28
N PHE A 122 16.50 -2.94 -1.08
CA PHE A 122 15.82 -3.05 0.21
C PHE A 122 16.79 -3.44 1.34
N ASN A 123 17.64 -4.45 1.11
CA ASN A 123 18.62 -4.92 2.10
C ASN A 123 19.69 -3.87 2.42
N LEU A 124 20.13 -3.10 1.43
CA LEU A 124 21.09 -2.01 1.62
C LEU A 124 20.50 -0.93 2.53
N LEU A 125 19.31 -0.45 2.22
CA LEU A 125 18.62 0.57 3.02
C LEU A 125 18.33 0.06 4.44
N GLN A 126 17.92 -1.20 4.59
CA GLN A 126 17.71 -1.80 5.90
C GLN A 126 19.00 -1.81 6.75
N LYS A 127 20.15 -2.08 6.14
CA LYS A 127 21.45 -2.00 6.84
C LYS A 127 21.78 -0.57 7.26
N MET A 128 21.50 0.42 6.40
CA MET A 128 21.70 1.84 6.74
C MET A 128 20.83 2.26 7.92
N TYR A 129 19.53 1.96 7.89
CA TYR A 129 18.62 2.28 9.00
C TYR A 129 19.02 1.60 10.31
N LYS A 130 19.51 0.35 10.26
CA LYS A 130 20.04 -0.34 11.45
C LYS A 130 21.27 0.37 12.02
N LYS A 131 22.16 0.87 11.16
CA LYS A 131 23.32 1.65 11.58
C LYS A 131 22.89 2.97 12.22
N GLU A 132 22.02 3.74 11.57
CA GLU A 132 21.49 5.00 12.11
C GLU A 132 20.81 4.79 13.46
N LEU A 133 20.01 3.72 13.60
CA LEU A 133 19.37 3.37 14.87
C LEU A 133 20.40 3.00 15.95
N SER A 134 21.47 2.28 15.58
CA SER A 134 22.58 1.97 16.50
C SER A 134 23.29 3.25 16.94
N ASP A 135 23.55 4.16 16.02
CA ASP A 135 24.22 5.43 16.31
C ASP A 135 23.33 6.29 17.23
N ILE A 136 22.02 6.42 16.95
CA ILE A 136 21.07 7.15 17.79
C ILE A 136 20.96 6.53 19.19
N THR A 137 20.86 5.21 19.30
CA THR A 137 20.77 4.53 20.59
C THR A 137 22.07 4.64 21.39
N SER A 138 23.23 4.62 20.71
CA SER A 138 24.53 4.86 21.34
C SER A 138 24.67 6.31 21.83
N VAL A 139 24.29 7.31 21.01
CA VAL A 139 24.30 8.73 21.40
C VAL A 139 23.33 8.98 22.55
N ARG A 140 22.16 8.33 22.57
CA ARG A 140 21.23 8.39 23.69
C ARG A 140 21.84 7.79 24.96
N MET A 141 22.67 6.75 24.88
CA MET A 141 23.46 6.28 26.04
C MET A 141 24.50 7.31 26.50
N TYR A 142 25.15 8.04 25.58
CA TYR A 142 26.12 9.08 25.94
C TYR A 142 25.48 10.35 26.51
N VAL A 143 24.29 10.74 26.05
CA VAL A 143 23.55 11.92 26.55
C VAL A 143 22.80 11.62 27.84
N VAL A 144 22.29 10.40 28.03
CA VAL A 144 21.67 9.92 29.29
C VAL A 144 22.73 9.60 30.37
N GLY A 145 24.02 9.80 30.07
CA GLY A 145 25.09 9.80 31.06
C GLY A 145 25.06 11.00 32.03
N CYS A 146 24.26 12.03 31.75
CA CYS A 146 23.92 13.08 32.71
C CYS A 146 22.39 13.10 32.91
N ASP A 147 22.01 12.63 34.09
CA ASP A 147 20.71 12.72 34.74
C ASP A 147 19.57 11.80 34.27
N VAL A 148 19.30 10.86 35.19
CA VAL A 148 18.10 10.04 35.39
C VAL A 148 18.02 8.77 34.55
N ALA A 149 18.38 7.67 35.21
CA ALA A 149 17.87 6.33 34.95
C ALA A 149 16.33 6.37 34.91
N LEU A 150 15.75 6.48 33.71
CA LEU A 150 14.36 6.13 33.48
C LEU A 150 14.32 4.73 32.88
N GLU A 151 13.88 3.81 33.73
CA GLU A 151 13.57 2.42 33.45
C GLU A 151 12.58 2.31 32.29
N SER A 152 13.06 2.06 31.08
CA SER A 152 12.42 1.14 30.14
C SER A 152 13.41 0.75 29.04
N ARG A 153 13.96 -0.45 29.18
CA ARG A 153 14.76 -1.13 28.14
C ARG A 153 13.85 -1.72 27.08
N ASP A 154 12.94 -0.93 26.50
CA ASP A 154 12.08 -1.44 25.45
C ASP A 154 12.19 -0.62 24.18
N THR A 155 12.97 -1.16 23.24
CA THR A 155 13.07 -0.69 21.86
C THR A 155 11.74 -0.86 21.11
N SER A 156 10.77 -1.61 21.66
CA SER A 156 9.43 -1.76 21.07
C SER A 156 8.69 -0.42 20.99
N THR A 157 8.83 0.46 21.97
CA THR A 157 8.03 1.69 22.08
C THR A 157 8.39 2.72 21.00
N PHE A 158 9.65 2.75 20.56
CA PHE A 158 10.08 3.64 19.47
C PHE A 158 9.62 3.12 18.09
N ILE A 159 9.68 1.80 17.89
CA ILE A 159 9.20 1.16 16.65
C ILE A 159 7.67 1.29 16.54
N ASP A 160 6.94 1.16 17.63
CA ASP A 160 5.48 1.28 17.64
C ASP A 160 4.99 2.72 17.46
N CYS A 161 5.80 3.72 17.82
CA CYS A 161 5.51 5.12 17.53
C CYS A 161 5.55 5.40 16.01
N CYS A 162 6.53 4.82 15.29
CA CYS A 162 6.61 4.92 13.83
C CYS A 162 5.55 4.10 13.07
N LYS A 163 4.90 3.12 13.71
CA LYS A 163 3.76 2.39 13.10
C LYS A 163 2.44 3.15 13.19
N ARG A 164 2.34 4.18 14.03
CA ARG A 164 1.10 4.94 14.29
C ARG A 164 1.05 6.32 13.60
N SER A 165 2.10 6.73 12.89
CA SER A 165 2.11 7.92 12.02
C SER A 165 1.95 7.54 10.56
#